data_AF-A0A3B9GAN7-F1
#
_entry.id   AF-A0A3B9GAN7-F1
#
_cell.length_a   1.000
_cell.length_b   1.000
_cell.length_c   1.000
_cell.angle_alpha   90.00
_cell.angle_beta   90.00
_cell.angle_gamma   90.00
#
_symmetry.space_group_name_H-M   'P 1'
#
loop_
_entity.id
_entity.type
_entity.pdbx_description
1 polymer ?
#
loop_
_entity_poly.entity_id
_entity_poly.type
_entity_poly.pdbx_seq_one_letter_code
_entity_poly.pdbx_strand_id
1 'polypeptide(L)'
;MLKGNIMNKFIILNLVWVFVAVGAFYVGKNNESKGSEAEISDSEGVNFSNRNRSSQVRSSSTEDGKEGASSTANGVSQGVTLAQYQRETDALVANKLFADLLLTLKPENAREVFEALLEKRKNGGETGEQMGFFLEAWGKLDGEAALAAVEELGGDGRRRGFASISAMKGWASSDPTAARAHLEGLEAGFEKGMLVQGVVSGMASIDPQSATEFVLEMDEARRAEGGDGGEDRWRGFATD
;
A
#
# COMPACT_ATOMS: atom_id res chain seq x y z
N MET A 1 -32.03 45.52 -15.41
CA MET A 1 -32.48 45.02 -14.09
C MET A 1 -32.76 43.52 -14.20
N LEU A 2 -31.85 42.62 -13.80
CA LEU A 2 -32.12 41.16 -13.70
C LEU A 2 -30.99 40.35 -13.01
N LYS A 3 -30.17 40.94 -12.12
CA LYS A 3 -29.10 40.23 -11.39
C LYS A 3 -29.39 39.92 -9.91
N GLY A 4 -30.54 40.33 -9.37
CA GLY A 4 -30.87 40.17 -7.95
C GLY A 4 -31.42 38.80 -7.52
N ASN A 5 -31.96 37.99 -8.45
CA ASN A 5 -32.72 36.78 -8.08
C ASN A 5 -31.92 35.47 -8.06
N ILE A 6 -30.68 35.46 -8.53
CA ILE A 6 -29.86 34.22 -8.62
C ILE A 6 -29.02 34.02 -7.36
N MET A 7 -28.47 35.09 -6.77
CA MET A 7 -27.67 35.00 -5.53
C MET A 7 -28.48 34.47 -4.33
N ASN A 8 -29.77 34.82 -4.20
CA ASN A 8 -30.59 34.35 -3.08
C ASN A 8 -30.85 32.83 -3.12
N LYS A 9 -30.91 32.21 -4.31
CA LYS A 9 -31.14 30.76 -4.42
C LYS A 9 -29.93 29.94 -3.96
N PHE A 10 -28.71 30.42 -4.23
CA PHE A 10 -27.49 29.77 -3.76
C PHE A 10 -27.30 29.93 -2.24
N ILE A 11 -27.70 31.07 -1.67
CA ILE A 11 -27.66 31.28 -0.21
C ILE A 11 -28.68 30.38 0.50
N ILE A 12 -29.90 30.27 -0.03
CA ILE A 12 -30.93 29.38 0.54
C ILE A 12 -30.51 27.91 0.44
N LEU A 13 -29.92 27.48 -0.66
CA LEU A 13 -29.48 26.08 -0.84
C LEU A 13 -28.36 25.68 0.14
N ASN A 14 -27.40 26.57 0.41
CA ASN A 14 -26.33 26.29 1.38
C ASN A 14 -26.85 26.28 2.83
N LEU A 15 -27.84 27.10 3.17
CA LEU A 15 -28.44 27.09 4.51
C LEU A 15 -29.18 25.78 4.82
N VAL A 16 -29.80 25.15 3.81
CA VAL A 16 -30.46 23.84 3.98
C VAL A 16 -29.45 22.76 4.39
N TRP A 17 -28.27 22.72 3.75
CA TRP A 17 -27.24 21.72 4.09
C TRP A 17 -26.65 21.91 5.49
N VAL A 18 -26.52 23.16 5.97
CA VAL A 18 -26.10 23.43 7.35
C VAL A 18 -27.13 22.94 8.37
N PHE A 19 -28.43 23.14 8.10
CA PHE A 19 -29.49 22.62 8.98
C PHE A 19 -29.54 21.09 9.03
N VAL A 20 -29.30 20.41 7.90
CA VAL A 20 -29.21 18.94 7.83
C VAL A 20 -28.03 18.43 8.66
N ALA A 21 -26.86 19.08 8.56
CA ALA A 21 -25.67 18.70 9.33
C ALA A 21 -25.86 18.89 10.84
N VAL A 22 -26.47 20.00 11.27
CA VAL A 22 -26.78 20.26 12.70
C VAL A 22 -27.81 19.26 13.23
N GLY A 23 -28.82 18.91 12.43
CA GLY A 23 -29.80 17.89 12.79
C GLY A 23 -29.17 16.50 13.00
N ALA A 24 -28.30 16.08 12.07
CA ALA A 24 -27.59 14.80 12.17
C ALA A 24 -26.68 14.73 13.40
N PHE A 25 -25.98 15.82 13.74
CA PHE A 25 -25.13 15.90 14.93
C PHE A 25 -25.94 15.75 16.23
N TYR A 26 -27.11 16.38 16.32
CA TYR A 26 -27.96 16.31 17.51
C TYR A 26 -28.65 14.94 17.68
N VAL A 27 -28.99 14.29 16.57
CA VAL A 27 -29.50 12.91 16.57
C VAL A 27 -28.41 11.91 16.99
N GLY A 28 -27.16 12.13 16.56
CA GLY A 28 -26.02 11.30 16.98
C GLY A 28 -25.68 11.44 18.47
N LYS A 29 -25.79 12.65 19.02
CA LYS A 29 -25.47 12.93 20.44
C LYS A 29 -26.48 12.34 21.43
N ASN A 30 -27.70 12.04 20.99
CA ASN A 30 -28.76 11.52 21.86
C ASN A 30 -28.83 9.98 21.92
N ASN A 31 -27.90 9.27 21.25
CA ASN A 31 -27.85 7.81 21.23
C ASN A 31 -26.66 7.22 22.01
N GLU A 32 -26.07 7.98 22.94
CA GLU A 32 -25.19 7.41 23.98
C GLU A 32 -26.02 6.55 24.94
N SER A 33 -26.07 5.25 24.66
CA SER A 33 -26.58 4.25 25.57
C SER A 33 -25.72 4.20 26.83
N LYS A 34 -26.39 4.44 27.96
CA LYS A 34 -25.90 4.31 29.33
C LYS A 34 -25.06 3.04 29.56
N GLY A 35 -23.88 3.20 30.14
CA GLY A 35 -23.06 2.14 30.70
C GLY A 35 -22.29 2.64 31.94
N SER A 36 -22.95 2.54 33.10
CA SER A 36 -22.47 2.51 34.49
C SER A 36 -21.11 3.15 34.86
N GLU A 37 -21.17 4.18 35.72
CA GLU A 37 -20.10 4.53 36.67
C GLU A 37 -19.62 3.34 37.51
N ALA A 38 -18.31 3.18 37.60
CA ALA A 38 -17.64 2.49 38.70
C ALA A 38 -16.40 3.31 39.11
N GLU A 39 -16.30 3.56 40.41
CA GLU A 39 -15.32 4.39 41.10
C GLU A 39 -13.86 3.99 40.77
N ILE A 40 -13.02 5.00 40.57
CA ILE A 40 -11.56 4.84 40.51
C ILE A 40 -11.03 5.02 41.93
N SER A 41 -10.56 3.92 42.53
CA SER A 41 -9.62 3.94 43.65
C SER A 41 -8.22 3.65 43.12
N ASP A 42 -7.28 4.51 43.51
CA ASP A 42 -5.85 4.38 43.23
C ASP A 42 -5.29 3.06 43.77
N SER A 43 -4.56 2.33 42.93
CA SER A 43 -3.37 1.62 43.40
C SER A 43 -2.39 1.38 42.24
N GLU A 44 -1.15 1.78 42.50
CA GLU A 44 0.03 1.42 41.74
C GLU A 44 0.18 -0.11 41.63
N GLY A 45 0.77 -0.58 40.53
CA GLY A 45 1.59 -1.78 40.58
C GLY A 45 1.39 -2.83 39.47
N VAL A 46 2.41 -2.86 38.62
CA VAL A 46 3.14 -4.04 38.12
C VAL A 46 2.57 -4.99 37.04
N ASN A 47 3.52 -5.33 36.15
CA ASN A 47 3.75 -6.62 35.48
C ASN A 47 3.09 -6.89 34.11
N PHE A 48 3.82 -6.47 33.07
CA PHE A 48 3.85 -7.18 31.79
C PHE A 48 4.33 -8.62 32.02
N SER A 49 3.44 -9.60 31.86
CA SER A 49 3.82 -11.00 31.72
C SER A 49 3.36 -11.54 30.38
N ASN A 50 4.36 -11.79 29.54
CA ASN A 50 4.31 -12.49 28.28
C ASN A 50 3.71 -13.89 28.50
N ARG A 51 2.55 -14.18 27.90
CA ARG A 51 1.98 -15.54 27.90
C ARG A 51 1.69 -16.00 26.49
N ASN A 52 2.71 -16.69 25.99
CA ASN A 52 2.66 -17.66 24.91
C ASN A 52 1.53 -18.67 25.19
N ARG A 53 0.46 -18.67 24.39
CA ARG A 53 -0.65 -19.63 24.52
C ARG A 53 -0.60 -20.62 23.36
N SER A 54 0.15 -21.69 23.57
CA SER A 54 0.04 -22.93 22.80
C SER A 54 -1.32 -23.57 23.09
N SER A 55 -2.24 -23.59 22.13
CA SER A 55 -3.44 -24.42 22.20
C SER A 55 -3.18 -25.77 21.57
N GLN A 56 -2.88 -26.77 22.41
CA GLN A 56 -3.01 -28.17 22.04
C GLN A 56 -4.49 -28.46 21.77
N VAL A 57 -4.79 -28.90 20.54
CA VAL A 57 -6.12 -29.37 20.14
C VAL A 57 -6.28 -30.80 20.66
N ARG A 58 -7.24 -31.00 21.57
CA ARG A 58 -7.70 -32.31 22.01
C ARG A 58 -8.63 -32.91 20.96
N SER A 59 -8.27 -34.07 20.45
CA SER A 59 -9.14 -34.94 19.66
C SER A 59 -10.13 -35.67 20.57
N SER A 60 -11.43 -35.45 20.38
CA SER A 60 -12.49 -36.32 20.88
C SER A 60 -13.25 -36.90 19.69
N SER A 61 -13.10 -38.20 19.48
CA SER A 61 -13.81 -38.97 18.48
C SER A 61 -15.24 -39.26 18.93
N THR A 62 -16.20 -38.87 18.12
CA THR A 62 -17.53 -39.49 18.09
C THR A 62 -17.97 -39.53 16.64
N GLU A 63 -18.03 -40.74 16.09
CA GLU A 63 -18.69 -41.07 14.83
C GLU A 63 -20.20 -41.00 15.04
N ASP A 64 -20.89 -40.18 14.24
CA ASP A 64 -22.19 -40.54 13.66
C ASP A 64 -22.57 -39.50 12.59
N GLY A 65 -23.00 -40.02 11.43
CA GLY A 65 -22.98 -39.32 10.16
C GLY A 65 -24.00 -38.19 9.95
N LYS A 66 -23.61 -37.25 9.08
CA LYS A 66 -24.41 -36.73 7.96
C LYS A 66 -23.57 -35.79 7.09
N GLU A 67 -23.78 -35.91 5.79
CA GLU A 67 -23.14 -35.15 4.72
C GLU A 67 -23.19 -33.63 4.95
N GLY A 68 -22.04 -32.98 4.72
CA GLY A 68 -21.90 -31.54 4.83
C GLY A 68 -20.44 -31.14 4.61
N ALA A 69 -20.14 -30.80 3.36
CA ALA A 69 -18.95 -30.12 2.85
C ALA A 69 -17.87 -29.71 3.88
N SER A 70 -16.72 -30.38 3.85
CA SER A 70 -15.43 -29.74 4.05
C SER A 70 -14.32 -30.65 3.53
N SER A 71 -14.06 -30.54 2.24
CA SER A 71 -12.91 -31.16 1.60
C SER A 71 -12.10 -30.07 0.92
N THR A 72 -11.22 -29.40 1.66
CA THR A 72 -9.92 -28.95 1.13
C THR A 72 -8.93 -28.79 2.30
N ALA A 73 -8.62 -29.90 2.96
CA ALA A 73 -7.34 -30.07 3.64
C ALA A 73 -6.59 -31.17 2.88
N ASN A 74 -5.80 -30.76 1.87
CA ASN A 74 -4.69 -31.47 1.20
C ASN A 74 -4.60 -31.02 -0.26
N GLY A 75 -3.56 -30.23 -0.58
CA GLY A 75 -3.31 -29.76 -1.95
C GLY A 75 -2.14 -28.79 -2.05
N VAL A 76 -0.99 -29.10 -1.43
CA VAL A 76 0.26 -28.31 -1.56
C VAL A 76 0.97 -28.63 -2.90
N SER A 77 0.24 -28.94 -3.96
CA SER A 77 0.84 -29.45 -5.22
C SER A 77 0.20 -28.96 -6.51
N GLN A 78 -0.86 -28.14 -6.44
CA GLN A 78 -1.33 -27.37 -7.59
C GLN A 78 -1.07 -25.90 -7.25
N GLY A 79 -0.24 -25.22 -8.05
CA GLY A 79 0.00 -23.79 -7.89
C GLY A 79 -1.33 -23.05 -7.79
N VAL A 80 -1.38 -22.03 -6.93
CA VAL A 80 -2.56 -21.19 -6.77
C VAL A 80 -2.96 -20.63 -8.13
N THR A 81 -4.22 -20.84 -8.52
CA THR A 81 -4.71 -20.31 -9.79
C THR A 81 -5.11 -18.85 -9.65
N LEU A 82 -4.85 -18.07 -10.70
CA LEU A 82 -5.25 -16.66 -10.78
C LEU A 82 -6.77 -16.48 -10.55
N ALA A 83 -7.56 -17.39 -11.12
CA ALA A 83 -9.02 -17.43 -10.96
C ALA A 83 -9.49 -17.72 -9.53
N GLN A 84 -8.67 -18.41 -8.72
CA GLN A 84 -8.94 -18.62 -7.30
C GLN A 84 -8.69 -17.33 -6.52
N TYR A 85 -7.54 -16.68 -6.73
CA TYR A 85 -7.22 -15.40 -6.11
C TYR A 85 -8.25 -14.30 -6.43
N GLN A 86 -8.69 -14.20 -7.69
CA GLN A 86 -9.66 -13.19 -8.12
C GLN A 86 -11.01 -13.32 -7.41
N ARG A 87 -11.54 -14.55 -7.30
CA ARG A 87 -12.85 -14.84 -6.70
C ARG A 87 -12.85 -14.84 -5.17
N GLU A 88 -11.68 -14.91 -4.54
CA GLU A 88 -11.58 -14.93 -3.09
C GLU A 88 -12.02 -13.61 -2.47
N THR A 89 -12.99 -13.66 -1.56
CA THR A 89 -13.54 -12.48 -0.87
C THR A 89 -12.95 -12.29 0.52
N ASP A 90 -12.47 -13.37 1.15
CA ASP A 90 -11.82 -13.28 2.44
C ASP A 90 -10.42 -12.66 2.28
N ALA A 91 -10.15 -11.58 3.01
CA ALA A 91 -8.90 -10.83 2.87
C ALA A 91 -7.67 -11.63 3.31
N LEU A 92 -7.79 -12.47 4.35
CA LEU A 92 -6.67 -13.27 4.84
C LEU A 92 -6.33 -14.38 3.86
N VAL A 93 -7.35 -15.05 3.32
CA VAL A 93 -7.17 -16.07 2.28
C VAL A 93 -6.63 -15.44 1.00
N ALA A 94 -7.16 -14.29 0.57
CA ALA A 94 -6.66 -13.58 -0.61
C ALA A 94 -5.18 -13.19 -0.47
N ASN A 95 -4.76 -12.72 0.71
CA ASN A 95 -3.37 -12.39 1.00
C ASN A 95 -2.46 -13.63 0.94
N LYS A 96 -2.92 -14.77 1.46
CA LYS A 96 -2.17 -16.03 1.34
C LYS A 96 -2.02 -16.45 -0.13
N LEU A 97 -3.13 -16.47 -0.87
CA LEU A 97 -3.12 -16.84 -2.30
C LEU A 97 -2.20 -15.91 -3.11
N PHE A 98 -2.22 -14.62 -2.80
CA PHE A 98 -1.31 -13.65 -3.38
C PHE A 98 0.16 -13.93 -3.07
N ALA A 99 0.49 -14.26 -1.81
CA ALA A 99 1.86 -14.63 -1.45
C ALA A 99 2.32 -15.90 -2.20
N ASP A 100 1.45 -16.89 -2.35
CA ASP A 100 1.74 -18.10 -3.14
C ASP A 100 1.97 -17.77 -4.64
N LEU A 101 1.23 -16.80 -5.19
CA LEU A 101 1.48 -16.28 -6.54
C LEU A 101 2.84 -15.58 -6.64
N LEU A 102 3.21 -14.74 -5.66
CA LEU A 102 4.52 -14.06 -5.65
C LEU A 102 5.69 -15.05 -5.56
N LEU A 103 5.55 -16.12 -4.78
CA LEU A 103 6.60 -17.16 -4.65
C LEU A 103 6.81 -17.95 -5.95
N THR A 104 5.86 -17.90 -6.88
CA THR A 104 5.92 -18.56 -8.19
C THR A 104 6.02 -17.57 -9.35
N LEU A 105 6.30 -16.29 -9.03
CA LEU A 105 6.41 -15.23 -10.01
C LEU A 105 7.64 -15.42 -10.91
N LYS A 106 7.42 -15.22 -12.20
CA LYS A 106 8.43 -15.27 -13.27
C LYS A 106 8.13 -14.16 -14.28
N PRO A 107 9.11 -13.76 -15.12
CA PRO A 107 8.86 -12.78 -16.18
C PRO A 107 7.65 -13.16 -17.07
N GLU A 108 7.47 -14.45 -17.36
CA GLU A 108 6.44 -14.92 -18.29
C GLU A 108 5.02 -14.83 -17.73
N ASN A 109 4.83 -14.89 -16.41
CA ASN A 109 3.51 -14.86 -15.77
C ASN A 109 3.21 -13.55 -15.02
N ALA A 110 4.20 -12.67 -14.87
CA ALA A 110 4.02 -11.41 -14.14
C ALA A 110 2.92 -10.54 -14.76
N ARG A 111 2.81 -10.51 -16.10
CA ARG A 111 1.73 -9.78 -16.77
C ARG A 111 0.35 -10.28 -16.38
N GLU A 112 0.14 -11.59 -16.31
CA GLU A 112 -1.15 -12.16 -15.92
C GLU A 112 -1.49 -11.84 -14.45
N VAL A 113 -0.50 -11.89 -13.56
CA VAL A 113 -0.67 -11.51 -12.14
C VAL A 113 -1.05 -10.04 -12.01
N PHE A 114 -0.39 -9.16 -12.77
CA PHE A 114 -0.71 -7.74 -12.82
C PHE A 114 -2.17 -7.50 -13.26
N GLU A 115 -2.60 -8.15 -14.34
CA GLU A 115 -3.97 -8.02 -14.85
C GLU A 115 -5.00 -8.52 -13.84
N ALA A 116 -4.70 -9.58 -13.10
CA ALA A 116 -5.61 -10.05 -12.04
C ALA A 116 -5.73 -9.10 -10.87
N LEU A 117 -4.65 -8.44 -10.46
CA LEU A 117 -4.70 -7.41 -9.43
C LEU A 117 -5.57 -6.23 -9.90
N LEU A 118 -5.42 -5.81 -11.16
CA LEU A 118 -6.26 -4.77 -11.76
C LEU A 118 -7.72 -5.18 -11.83
N GLU A 119 -8.01 -6.41 -12.25
CA GLU A 119 -9.37 -6.91 -12.37
C GLU A 119 -10.04 -7.04 -11.00
N LYS A 120 -9.34 -7.59 -10.01
CA LYS A 120 -9.85 -7.66 -8.64
C LYS A 120 -10.17 -6.27 -8.09
N ARG A 121 -9.34 -5.27 -8.38
CA ARG A 121 -9.58 -3.86 -8.02
C ARG A 121 -10.85 -3.31 -8.67
N LYS A 122 -11.05 -3.53 -9.97
CA LYS A 122 -12.26 -3.08 -10.68
C LYS A 122 -13.53 -3.68 -10.07
N ASN A 123 -13.41 -4.89 -9.54
CA ASN A 123 -14.49 -5.60 -8.86
C ASN A 123 -14.61 -5.24 -7.36
N GLY A 124 -13.98 -4.15 -6.91
CA GLY A 124 -14.10 -3.61 -5.56
C GLY A 124 -13.16 -4.22 -4.52
N GLY A 125 -12.24 -5.10 -4.93
CA GLY A 125 -11.23 -5.66 -4.03
C GLY A 125 -10.10 -4.67 -3.71
N GLU A 126 -9.64 -4.69 -2.46
CA GLU A 126 -8.46 -3.92 -2.04
C GLU A 126 -7.18 -4.62 -2.53
N THR A 127 -6.36 -3.92 -3.31
CA THR A 127 -5.14 -4.46 -3.95
C THR A 127 -3.96 -3.49 -3.85
N GLY A 128 -4.09 -2.36 -3.14
CA GLY A 128 -3.08 -1.32 -3.09
C GLY A 128 -1.74 -1.83 -2.55
N GLU A 129 -1.76 -2.46 -1.37
CA GLU A 129 -0.56 -3.03 -0.75
C GLU A 129 0.02 -4.19 -1.56
N GLN A 130 -0.86 -5.09 -2.03
CA GLN A 130 -0.48 -6.23 -2.88
C GLN A 130 0.18 -5.76 -4.18
N MET A 131 -0.33 -4.71 -4.81
CA MET A 131 0.26 -4.12 -6.01
C MET A 131 1.68 -3.61 -5.76
N GLY A 132 1.92 -2.95 -4.62
CA GLY A 132 3.27 -2.50 -4.24
C GLY A 132 4.25 -3.67 -4.11
N PHE A 133 3.88 -4.71 -3.35
CA PHE A 133 4.73 -5.90 -3.18
C PHE A 133 4.95 -6.65 -4.50
N PHE A 134 3.91 -6.74 -5.32
CA PHE A 134 4.00 -7.35 -6.64
C PHE A 134 4.95 -6.59 -7.56
N LEU A 135 4.84 -5.26 -7.62
CA LEU A 135 5.72 -4.44 -8.46
C LEU A 135 7.16 -4.48 -7.98
N GLU A 136 7.43 -4.51 -6.67
CA GLU A 136 8.78 -4.73 -6.16
C GLU A 136 9.32 -6.10 -6.58
N ALA A 137 8.50 -7.16 -6.51
CA ALA A 137 8.90 -8.49 -6.95
C ALA A 137 9.11 -8.57 -8.47
N TRP A 138 8.23 -7.96 -9.27
CA TRP A 138 8.38 -7.90 -10.71
C TRP A 138 9.59 -7.07 -11.10
N GLY A 139 9.84 -5.93 -10.43
CA GLY A 139 11.01 -5.10 -10.69
C GLY A 139 12.33 -5.83 -10.49
N LYS A 140 12.41 -6.77 -9.53
CA LYS A 140 13.59 -7.65 -9.34
C LYS A 140 13.81 -8.63 -10.50
N LEU A 141 12.75 -8.96 -11.25
CA LEU A 141 12.79 -9.90 -12.37
C LEU A 141 12.98 -9.17 -13.70
N ASP A 142 12.26 -8.07 -13.90
CA ASP A 142 12.21 -7.25 -15.11
C ASP A 142 11.76 -5.83 -14.74
N GLY A 143 12.73 -4.96 -14.48
CA GLY A 143 12.50 -3.59 -14.04
C GLY A 143 11.81 -2.70 -15.08
N GLU A 144 12.18 -2.86 -16.36
CA GLU A 144 11.59 -2.09 -17.45
C GLU A 144 10.12 -2.45 -17.65
N ALA A 145 9.79 -3.75 -17.68
CA ALA A 145 8.41 -4.20 -17.79
C ALA A 145 7.58 -3.79 -16.56
N ALA A 146 8.15 -3.88 -15.36
CA ALA A 146 7.45 -3.47 -14.14
C ALA A 146 7.10 -1.98 -14.14
N LEU A 147 8.02 -1.10 -14.55
CA LEU A 147 7.76 0.33 -14.66
C LEU A 147 6.77 0.66 -15.79
N ALA A 148 6.88 0.00 -16.93
CA ALA A 148 5.89 0.14 -18.00
C ALA A 148 4.47 -0.20 -17.53
N ALA A 149 4.32 -1.25 -16.71
CA ALA A 149 3.04 -1.63 -16.13
C ALA A 149 2.50 -0.58 -15.14
N VAL A 150 3.36 0.17 -14.43
CA VAL A 150 2.92 1.24 -13.52
C VAL A 150 2.13 2.32 -14.25
N GLU A 151 2.51 2.63 -15.49
CA GLU A 151 1.82 3.62 -16.33
C GLU A 151 0.38 3.20 -16.66
N GLU A 152 0.07 1.90 -16.61
CA GLU A 152 -1.26 1.35 -16.88
C GLU A 152 -2.19 1.40 -15.65
N LEU A 153 -1.69 1.66 -14.44
CA LEU A 153 -2.47 1.56 -13.19
C LEU A 153 -3.67 2.53 -13.09
N GLY A 154 -3.76 3.52 -13.99
CA GLY A 154 -4.76 4.58 -13.92
C GLY A 154 -4.71 5.32 -12.58
N GLY A 155 -5.82 5.96 -12.18
CA GLY A 155 -5.97 6.52 -10.82
C GLY A 155 -5.19 7.81 -10.53
N ASP A 156 -5.09 8.16 -9.25
CA ASP A 156 -4.39 9.35 -8.79
C ASP A 156 -2.85 9.21 -8.93
N GLY A 157 -2.16 10.34 -9.11
CA GLY A 157 -0.70 10.35 -9.32
C GLY A 157 0.10 9.90 -8.09
N ARG A 158 -0.49 9.91 -6.89
CA ARG A 158 0.18 9.46 -5.66
C ARG A 158 0.31 7.93 -5.66
N ARG A 159 -0.76 7.22 -6.01
CA ARG A 159 -0.75 5.76 -6.13
C ARG A 159 0.23 5.29 -7.19
N ARG A 160 0.24 5.94 -8.37
CA ARG A 160 1.25 5.66 -9.40
C ARG A 160 2.66 5.91 -8.89
N GLY A 161 2.89 7.04 -8.21
CA GLY A 161 4.21 7.32 -7.62
C GLY A 161 4.69 6.25 -6.64
N PHE A 162 3.84 5.76 -5.74
CA PHE A 162 4.21 4.65 -4.83
C PHE A 162 4.48 3.34 -5.58
N ALA A 163 3.71 3.06 -6.63
CA ALA A 163 3.94 1.91 -7.50
C ALA A 163 5.28 2.01 -8.26
N SER A 164 5.60 3.20 -8.79
CA SER A 164 6.89 3.49 -9.44
C SER A 164 8.07 3.29 -8.49
N ILE A 165 7.97 3.79 -7.25
CA ILE A 165 8.99 3.58 -6.22
C ILE A 165 9.19 2.08 -5.96
N SER A 166 8.10 1.32 -5.84
CA SER A 166 8.15 -0.11 -5.52
C SER A 166 8.83 -0.90 -6.64
N ALA A 167 8.43 -0.68 -7.89
CA ALA A 167 9.06 -1.30 -9.06
C ALA A 167 10.56 -0.96 -9.15
N MET A 168 10.89 0.31 -9.01
CA MET A 168 12.28 0.78 -9.09
C MET A 168 13.15 0.27 -7.94
N LYS A 169 12.60 0.17 -6.72
CA LYS A 169 13.29 -0.46 -5.57
C LYS A 169 13.61 -1.91 -5.87
N GLY A 170 12.67 -2.65 -6.44
CA GLY A 170 12.88 -4.01 -6.90
C GLY A 170 14.03 -4.10 -7.91
N TRP A 171 13.95 -3.28 -8.96
CA TRP A 171 14.97 -3.25 -10.01
C TRP A 171 16.35 -2.93 -9.45
N ALA A 172 16.50 -1.84 -8.69
CA ALA A 172 17.78 -1.44 -8.12
C ALA A 172 18.36 -2.43 -7.10
N SER A 173 17.53 -3.23 -6.43
CA SER A 173 18.01 -4.30 -5.55
C SER A 173 18.58 -5.52 -6.32
N SER A 174 18.25 -5.66 -7.60
CA SER A 174 18.72 -6.75 -8.46
C SER A 174 19.81 -6.30 -9.45
N ASP A 175 19.64 -5.14 -10.05
CA ASP A 175 20.56 -4.50 -10.99
C ASP A 175 20.60 -2.98 -10.73
N PRO A 176 21.42 -2.53 -9.76
CA PRO A 176 21.56 -1.11 -9.45
C PRO A 176 22.18 -0.32 -10.61
N THR A 177 22.91 -0.96 -11.52
CA THR A 177 23.55 -0.27 -12.65
C THR A 177 22.49 0.12 -13.69
N ALA A 178 21.66 -0.83 -14.11
CA ALA A 178 20.58 -0.58 -15.06
C ALA A 178 19.54 0.40 -14.49
N ALA A 179 19.19 0.25 -13.21
CA ALA A 179 18.24 1.16 -12.55
C ALA A 179 18.74 2.63 -12.52
N ARG A 180 20.04 2.85 -12.27
CA ARG A 180 20.65 4.20 -12.35
C ARG A 180 20.68 4.72 -13.79
N ALA A 181 21.04 3.89 -14.76
CA ALA A 181 21.03 4.28 -16.17
C ALA A 181 19.63 4.73 -16.63
N HIS A 182 18.57 4.07 -16.14
CA HIS A 182 17.20 4.51 -16.37
C HIS A 182 16.93 5.92 -15.81
N LEU A 183 17.42 6.24 -14.61
CA LEU A 183 17.28 7.59 -14.03
C LEU A 183 17.99 8.67 -14.85
N GLU A 184 19.15 8.36 -15.42
CA GLU A 184 19.92 9.29 -16.26
C GLU A 184 19.14 9.68 -17.52
N GLY A 185 18.33 8.77 -18.06
CA GLY A 185 17.46 9.02 -19.21
C GLY A 185 16.25 9.93 -18.93
N LEU A 186 15.95 10.23 -17.66
CA LEU A 186 14.80 11.03 -17.28
C LEU A 186 15.14 12.51 -17.09
N GLU A 187 14.22 13.37 -17.53
CA GLU A 187 14.27 14.80 -17.25
C GLU A 187 14.11 15.09 -15.75
N ALA A 188 14.68 16.19 -15.29
CA ALA A 188 14.51 16.64 -13.92
C ALA A 188 13.03 16.97 -13.65
N GLY A 189 12.42 16.29 -12.67
CA GLY A 189 11.00 16.45 -12.38
C GLY A 189 10.51 15.57 -11.24
N PHE A 190 9.21 15.59 -11.01
CA PHE A 190 8.55 14.81 -9.96
C PHE A 190 8.81 13.31 -10.12
N GLU A 191 8.68 12.78 -11.34
CA GLU A 191 8.88 11.36 -11.64
C GLU A 191 10.30 10.90 -11.31
N LYS A 192 11.32 11.60 -11.82
CA LYS A 192 12.73 11.31 -11.50
C LYS A 192 12.97 11.34 -9.98
N GLY A 193 12.37 12.30 -9.27
CA GLY A 193 12.46 12.37 -7.81
C GLY A 193 11.90 11.13 -7.09
N MET A 194 10.76 10.61 -7.57
CA MET A 194 10.16 9.39 -7.01
C MET A 194 11.02 8.16 -7.31
N LEU A 195 11.53 8.02 -8.54
CA LEU A 195 12.36 6.88 -8.91
C LEU A 195 13.72 6.89 -8.18
N VAL A 196 14.30 8.06 -7.92
CA VAL A 196 15.52 8.19 -7.10
C VAL A 196 15.31 7.57 -5.73
N GLN A 197 14.17 7.81 -5.08
CA GLN A 197 13.84 7.16 -3.80
C GLN A 197 13.83 5.63 -3.93
N GLY A 198 13.26 5.11 -5.02
CA GLY A 198 13.27 3.67 -5.32
C GLY A 198 14.69 3.13 -5.48
N VAL A 199 15.52 3.79 -6.30
CA VAL A 199 16.91 3.37 -6.54
C VAL A 199 17.72 3.35 -5.26
N VAL A 200 17.69 4.44 -4.49
CA VAL A 200 18.42 4.55 -3.21
C VAL A 200 17.95 3.47 -2.24
N SER A 201 16.64 3.24 -2.14
CA SER A 201 16.09 2.19 -1.27
C SER A 201 16.49 0.78 -1.71
N GLY A 202 16.55 0.51 -3.01
CA GLY A 202 16.96 -0.78 -3.56
C GLY A 202 18.44 -1.04 -3.34
N MET A 203 19.28 -0.06 -3.66
CA MET A 203 20.72 -0.11 -3.39
C MET A 203 21.00 -0.32 -1.90
N ALA A 204 20.37 0.48 -1.03
CA ALA A 204 20.61 0.39 0.41
C ALA A 204 20.20 -0.96 1.01
N SER A 205 19.29 -1.70 0.37
CA SER A 205 18.91 -3.04 0.83
C SER A 205 20.00 -4.10 0.58
N ILE A 206 20.94 -3.84 -0.33
CA ILE A 206 22.05 -4.74 -0.69
C ILE A 206 23.38 -4.20 -0.18
N ASP A 207 23.66 -2.92 -0.44
CA ASP A 207 24.87 -2.20 -0.05
C ASP A 207 24.52 -0.75 0.37
N PRO A 208 24.34 -0.49 1.67
CA PRO A 208 24.09 0.84 2.22
C PRO A 208 25.19 1.86 1.91
N GLN A 209 26.45 1.42 1.76
CA GLN A 209 27.56 2.34 1.50
C GLN A 209 27.45 2.86 0.06
N SER A 210 27.25 1.98 -0.92
CA SER A 210 27.06 2.38 -2.33
C SER A 210 25.87 3.33 -2.51
N ALA A 211 24.78 3.12 -1.75
CA ALA A 211 23.61 3.99 -1.77
C ALA A 211 23.94 5.38 -1.22
N THR A 212 24.77 5.46 -0.18
CA THR A 212 25.23 6.73 0.39
C THR A 212 26.11 7.48 -0.59
N GLU A 213 27.07 6.79 -1.22
CA GLU A 213 27.95 7.36 -2.24
C GLU A 213 27.16 7.93 -3.42
N PHE A 214 26.14 7.20 -3.89
CA PHE A 214 25.26 7.67 -4.96
C PHE A 214 24.46 8.93 -4.58
N VAL A 215 23.92 9.01 -3.36
CA VAL A 215 23.21 10.22 -2.89
C VAL A 215 24.15 11.42 -2.81
N LEU A 216 25.39 11.23 -2.37
CA LEU A 216 26.39 12.29 -2.32
C LEU A 216 26.77 12.78 -3.73
N GLU A 217 26.99 11.86 -4.67
CA GLU A 217 27.25 12.17 -6.09
C GLU A 217 26.13 13.03 -6.70
N MET A 218 24.87 12.65 -6.46
CA MET A 218 23.70 13.41 -6.92
C MET A 218 23.64 14.83 -6.34
N ASP A 219 23.97 14.98 -5.07
CA ASP A 219 23.95 16.26 -4.36
C ASP A 219 25.09 17.18 -4.84
N GLU A 220 26.28 16.63 -5.09
CA GLU A 220 27.39 17.34 -5.75
C GLU A 220 27.02 17.80 -7.16
N ALA A 221 26.44 16.92 -7.98
CA ALA A 221 25.98 17.26 -9.33
C ALA A 221 24.94 18.39 -9.31
N ARG A 222 23.96 18.33 -8.40
CA ARG A 222 22.94 19.37 -8.23
C ARG A 222 23.56 20.73 -7.86
N ARG A 223 24.58 20.75 -7.00
CA ARG A 223 25.30 21.98 -6.63
C ARG A 223 26.08 22.54 -7.83
N ALA A 224 26.69 21.67 -8.64
CA ALA A 224 27.45 22.09 -9.82
C ALA A 224 26.55 22.74 -10.90
N GLU A 225 25.29 22.33 -11.01
CA GLU A 225 24.31 22.90 -11.94
C GLU A 225 23.75 24.28 -11.49
N GLY A 226 24.27 24.87 -10.40
CA GLY A 226 23.83 26.16 -9.89
C GLY A 226 22.50 26.11 -9.14
N GLY A 227 22.07 24.90 -8.73
CA GLY A 227 20.97 24.75 -7.79
C GLY A 227 21.40 25.32 -6.43
N ASP A 228 20.91 26.50 -6.10
CA ASP A 228 21.04 27.10 -4.77
C ASP A 228 20.73 26.03 -3.70
N GLY A 229 21.79 25.61 -3.02
CA GLY A 229 21.81 24.56 -2.01
C GLY A 229 21.22 25.05 -0.70
N GLY A 230 20.00 25.59 -0.75
CA GLY A 230 19.27 26.02 0.42
C GLY A 230 18.98 24.82 1.32
N GLU A 231 19.61 24.83 2.49
CA GLU A 231 19.54 23.93 3.64
C GLU A 231 18.10 23.71 4.20
N ASP A 232 17.07 24.12 3.46
CA ASP A 232 15.70 24.30 3.93
C ASP A 232 14.77 23.12 3.61
N ARG A 233 15.13 22.20 2.71
CA ARG A 233 14.26 21.04 2.40
C ARG A 233 14.31 19.92 3.45
N TRP A 234 15.41 19.78 4.19
CA TRP A 234 15.56 18.74 5.22
C TRP A 234 15.37 19.24 6.66
N ARG A 235 15.32 20.57 6.87
CA ARG A 235 15.08 21.17 8.19
C ARG A 235 13.62 21.13 8.66
N GLY A 236 12.67 20.84 7.78
CA GLY A 236 11.24 20.75 8.12
C GLY A 236 10.83 19.54 8.98
N PHE A 237 11.75 18.59 9.25
CA PHE A 237 11.48 17.42 10.09
C PHE A 237 12.12 17.48 11.48
N ALA A 238 12.88 18.54 11.81
CA ALA A 238 13.67 18.58 13.04
C ALA A 238 13.32 19.71 14.04
N THR A 239 12.40 20.61 13.71
CA THR A 239 11.93 21.67 14.63
C THR A 239 10.51 22.10 14.30
N ASP A 240 9.52 21.43 14.89
CA ASP A 240 8.59 21.92 15.94
C ASP A 240 7.46 20.90 16.16
#